data_AF-A0A9D8VFL9-F1
#
_entry.id   AF-A0A9D8VFL9-F1
#
_cell.length_a   1.000
_cell.length_b   1.000
_cell.length_c   1.000
_cell.angle_alpha   90.00
_cell.angle_beta   90.00
_cell.angle_gamma   90.00
#
_symmetry.space_group_name_H-M   'P 1'
#
loop_
_entity.id
_entity.type
_entity.pdbx_description
1 polymer ?
#
loop_
_entity_poly.entity_id
_entity_poly.type
_entity_poly.pdbx_seq_one_letter_code
_entity_poly.pdbx_strand_id
1 'polypeptide(L)'
;MDGAPPFVLTLTRDGDQFLAQATGQQQFEIFATSDSTFKLTVVEASMTFHRDADGSVNRVTLHQSDQPATRIVEEGDGPWEPSEAELLAYEGRYFSAEIEAFCAVTVEDGALMMKHRRSGPFKLTAGERDAFSTGTLLGQVEFVRDRGGSVVAFYAGNGRTRDVRFERR
;
A
#
# COMPACT_ATOMS: atom_id res chain seq x y z
N MET A 1 13.69 -28.05 -7.32
CA MET A 1 14.44 -27.28 -6.31
C MET A 1 13.43 -26.36 -5.67
N ASP A 2 12.95 -26.77 -4.51
CA ASP A 2 11.87 -26.14 -3.75
C ASP A 2 12.29 -24.74 -3.26
N GLY A 3 11.65 -23.71 -3.81
CA GLY A 3 11.56 -22.43 -3.13
C GLY A 3 10.55 -22.58 -2.01
N ALA A 4 11.02 -22.75 -0.76
CA ALA A 4 10.13 -22.63 0.39
C ALA A 4 9.43 -21.26 0.30
N PRO A 5 8.09 -21.20 0.49
CA PRO A 5 7.41 -19.92 0.47
C PRO A 5 8.02 -19.00 1.55
N PRO A 6 8.09 -17.69 1.30
CA PRO A 6 8.55 -16.75 2.30
C PRO A 6 7.72 -16.95 3.58
N PHE A 7 8.39 -16.96 4.73
CA PHE A 7 7.71 -17.01 6.02
C PHE A 7 7.07 -15.64 6.28
N VAL A 8 5.78 -15.52 5.99
CA VAL A 8 4.95 -14.34 6.27
C VAL A 8 4.12 -14.61 7.53
N LEU A 9 4.07 -13.63 8.43
CA LEU A 9 3.24 -13.69 9.63
C LEU A 9 2.20 -12.57 9.57
N THR A 10 0.96 -12.93 9.30
CA THR A 10 -0.20 -12.04 9.24
C THR A 10 -0.79 -11.89 10.64
N LEU A 11 -1.06 -10.65 11.05
CA LEU A 11 -1.68 -10.33 12.33
C LEU A 11 -3.06 -9.71 12.06
N THR A 12 -4.09 -10.23 12.71
CA THR A 12 -5.46 -9.75 12.55
C THR A 12 -6.05 -9.48 13.91
N ARG A 13 -6.84 -8.42 14.04
CA ARG A 13 -7.59 -8.13 15.27
C ARG A 13 -9.08 -8.34 15.00
N ASP A 14 -9.69 -9.25 15.72
CA ASP A 14 -11.14 -9.50 15.70
C ASP A 14 -11.72 -9.12 17.06
N GLY A 15 -12.25 -7.90 17.17
CA GLY A 15 -12.74 -7.34 18.44
C GLY A 15 -11.64 -7.22 19.51
N ASP A 16 -11.76 -8.03 20.56
CA ASP A 16 -10.80 -8.14 21.66
C ASP A 16 -9.75 -9.26 21.44
N GLN A 17 -9.92 -10.08 20.41
CA GLN A 17 -9.00 -11.17 20.08
C GLN A 17 -7.94 -10.70 19.08
N PHE A 18 -6.69 -11.08 19.35
CA PHE A 18 -5.60 -10.90 18.41
C PHE A 18 -5.22 -12.26 17.85
N LEU A 19 -5.20 -12.36 16.53
CA LEU A 19 -4.93 -13.58 15.79
C LEU A 19 -3.63 -13.41 15.01
N ALA A 20 -2.84 -14.46 14.94
CA ALA A 20 -1.64 -14.52 14.12
C ALA A 20 -1.70 -15.76 13.21
N GLN A 21 -1.27 -15.61 11.97
CA GLN A 21 -1.21 -16.69 11.00
C GLN A 21 0.13 -16.65 10.27
N ALA A 22 0.88 -17.75 10.32
CA ALA A 22 2.09 -17.90 9.53
C ALA A 22 1.81 -18.61 8.20
N THR A 23 2.62 -18.33 7.17
CA THR A 23 2.49 -18.97 5.85
C THR A 23 2.53 -20.48 5.96
N GLY A 24 1.48 -21.15 5.45
CA GLY A 24 1.34 -22.60 5.52
C GLY A 24 0.97 -23.15 6.90
N GLN A 25 0.66 -22.30 7.89
CA GLN A 25 0.21 -22.68 9.22
C GLN A 25 -1.22 -22.19 9.49
N GLN A 26 -1.91 -22.84 10.43
CA GLN A 26 -3.22 -22.41 10.89
C GLN A 26 -3.12 -21.09 11.68
N GLN A 27 -4.17 -20.28 11.64
CA GLN A 27 -4.29 -19.09 12.48
C GLN A 27 -4.45 -19.49 13.96
N PHE A 28 -3.85 -18.71 14.85
CA PHE A 28 -3.89 -18.93 16.29
C PHE A 28 -4.02 -17.61 17.06
N GLU A 29 -4.58 -17.67 18.25
CA GLU A 29 -4.71 -16.50 19.13
C GLU A 29 -3.36 -16.13 19.76
N ILE A 30 -3.08 -14.83 19.82
CA ILE A 30 -1.92 -14.23 20.47
C ILE A 30 -2.39 -13.27 21.57
N PHE A 31 -1.56 -13.10 22.59
CA PHE A 31 -1.90 -12.27 23.74
C PHE A 31 -1.01 -11.04 23.81
N ALA A 32 -1.60 -9.86 23.93
CA ALA A 32 -0.87 -8.65 24.27
C ALA A 32 -0.36 -8.75 25.72
N THR A 33 0.96 -8.71 25.87
CA THR A 33 1.64 -8.69 27.18
C THR A 33 2.03 -7.27 27.60
N SER A 34 2.14 -6.37 26.62
CA SER A 34 2.37 -4.94 26.82
C SER A 34 1.80 -4.16 25.64
N ASP A 35 1.84 -2.82 25.71
CA ASP A 35 1.37 -1.90 24.66
C ASP A 35 2.05 -2.17 23.30
N SER A 36 3.25 -2.76 23.33
CA SER A 36 4.05 -3.03 22.15
C SER A 36 4.59 -4.46 22.12
N THR A 37 4.12 -5.36 22.98
CA THR A 37 4.66 -6.72 23.06
C THR A 37 3.56 -7.76 23.06
N PHE A 38 3.62 -8.69 22.11
CA PHE A 38 2.67 -9.78 21.97
C PHE A 38 3.37 -11.12 22.17
N LYS A 39 2.69 -12.07 22.80
CA LYS A 39 3.20 -13.42 23.03
C LYS A 39 2.37 -14.43 22.24
N LEU A 40 3.07 -15.36 21.60
CA LEU A 40 2.45 -16.46 20.87
C LEU A 40 2.11 -17.59 21.84
N THR A 41 0.97 -18.25 21.62
CA THR A 41 0.52 -19.38 22.46
C THR A 41 1.03 -20.73 21.97
N VAL A 42 1.14 -20.89 20.66
CA VAL A 42 1.52 -22.17 20.02
C VAL A 42 3.02 -22.41 20.00
N VAL A 43 3.81 -21.36 20.14
CA VAL A 43 5.28 -21.42 20.18
C VAL A 43 5.79 -20.49 21.28
N GLU A 44 6.93 -20.85 21.89
CA GLU A 44 7.60 -19.98 22.87
C GLU A 44 8.30 -18.82 22.14
N ALA A 45 7.50 -17.86 21.70
CA ALA A 45 7.96 -16.67 21.02
C ALA A 45 7.24 -15.43 21.52
N SER A 46 7.94 -14.30 21.48
CA SER A 46 7.36 -12.98 21.73
C SER A 46 7.72 -12.03 20.60
N MET A 47 6.87 -11.05 20.36
CA MET A 47 7.00 -10.06 19.31
C MET A 47 6.99 -8.67 19.92
N THR A 48 7.99 -7.87 19.60
CA THR A 48 8.06 -6.47 20.03
C THR A 48 7.84 -5.56 18.83
N PHE A 49 6.79 -4.76 18.89
CA PHE A 49 6.38 -3.77 17.91
C PHE A 49 7.12 -2.46 18.23
N HIS A 50 7.86 -1.94 17.26
CA HIS A 50 8.56 -0.67 17.39
C HIS A 50 7.72 0.39 16.70
N ARG A 51 7.14 1.28 17.49
CA ARG A 51 6.45 2.46 17.00
C ARG A 51 7.47 3.52 16.61
N ASP A 52 7.29 4.12 15.44
CA ASP A 52 7.99 5.30 15.00
C ASP A 52 7.41 6.56 15.67
N ALA A 53 8.08 7.71 15.50
CA ALA A 53 7.73 8.95 16.17
C ALA A 53 6.32 9.48 15.82
N ASP A 54 5.76 9.06 14.69
CA ASP A 54 4.40 9.36 14.23
C ASP A 54 3.34 8.39 14.78
N GLY A 55 3.74 7.34 15.50
CA GLY A 55 2.85 6.34 16.08
C GLY A 55 2.61 5.10 15.23
N SER A 56 3.04 5.10 13.95
CA SER A 56 2.99 3.91 13.09
C SER A 56 3.97 2.84 13.57
N VAL A 57 3.59 1.56 13.45
CA VAL A 57 4.51 0.44 13.70
C VAL A 57 5.09 -0.05 12.38
N ASN A 58 6.33 0.35 12.08
CA ASN A 58 7.00 -0.11 10.87
C ASN A 58 8.00 -1.25 11.11
N ARG A 59 8.29 -1.59 12.37
CA ARG A 59 9.23 -2.66 12.70
C ARG A 59 8.69 -3.57 13.79
N VAL A 60 8.88 -4.88 13.61
CA VAL A 60 8.61 -5.91 14.61
C VAL A 60 9.88 -6.73 14.81
N THR A 61 10.21 -7.01 16.06
CA THR A 61 11.25 -7.98 16.44
C THR A 61 10.58 -9.23 16.96
N LEU A 62 10.74 -10.35 16.25
CA LEU A 62 10.36 -11.66 16.74
C LEU A 62 11.51 -12.23 17.58
N HIS A 63 11.20 -12.53 18.83
CA HIS A 63 12.06 -13.24 19.77
C HIS A 63 11.60 -14.70 19.81
N GLN A 64 12.12 -15.50 18.90
CA GLN A 64 11.93 -16.95 18.86
C GLN A 64 13.32 -17.59 18.91
N SER A 65 13.58 -18.43 19.91
CA SER A 65 14.81 -19.23 20.11
C SER A 65 16.08 -18.71 19.42
N ASP A 66 16.80 -17.80 20.08
CA ASP A 66 18.18 -17.35 19.78
C ASP A 66 18.53 -16.93 18.33
N GLN A 67 17.54 -16.73 17.45
CA GLN A 67 17.76 -16.28 16.07
C GLN A 67 17.04 -14.95 15.79
N PRO A 68 17.77 -13.88 15.43
CA PRO A 68 17.15 -12.63 15.03
C PRO A 68 16.50 -12.79 13.65
N ALA A 69 15.18 -12.83 13.59
CA ALA A 69 14.44 -12.71 12.35
C ALA A 69 14.30 -11.22 11.98
N THR A 70 14.88 -10.81 10.85
CA THR A 70 14.64 -9.48 10.28
C THR A 70 13.36 -9.54 9.45
N ARG A 71 12.44 -8.62 9.71
CA ARG A 71 11.13 -8.51 9.04
C ARG A 71 11.31 -8.47 7.51
N ILE A 72 10.57 -9.32 6.80
CA ILE A 72 10.07 -8.98 5.47
C ILE A 72 8.74 -8.26 5.76
N VAL A 73 8.73 -6.95 5.52
CA VAL A 73 7.46 -6.23 5.47
C VAL A 73 6.90 -6.70 4.14
N GLU A 74 5.83 -7.49 4.12
CA GLU A 74 4.92 -7.31 2.98
C GLU A 74 4.42 -5.87 3.13
N GLU A 75 4.98 -4.98 2.31
CA GLU A 75 4.42 -3.67 2.08
C GLU A 75 3.04 -3.90 1.46
N GLY A 76 2.01 -4.08 2.28
CA GLY A 76 0.63 -4.19 1.78
C GLY A 76 -0.25 -5.15 2.55
N ASP A 77 -0.70 -4.75 3.73
CA ASP A 77 -1.99 -5.25 4.27
C ASP A 77 -2.67 -4.16 5.11
N GLY A 78 -2.56 -2.92 4.62
CA GLY A 78 -3.37 -1.77 4.98
C GLY A 78 -3.54 -0.93 3.72
N PRO A 79 -4.64 -0.17 3.57
CA PRO A 79 -4.74 0.77 2.46
C PRO A 79 -3.50 1.66 2.49
N TRP A 80 -2.77 1.74 1.38
CA TRP A 80 -1.65 2.66 1.31
C TRP A 80 -2.24 4.08 1.42
N GLU A 81 -1.95 4.74 2.53
CA GLU A 81 -2.34 6.13 2.80
C GLU A 81 -1.14 7.03 2.52
N PRO A 82 -0.93 7.46 1.26
CA PRO A 82 0.16 8.37 0.91
C PRO A 82 0.06 9.68 1.71
N SER A 83 1.19 10.10 2.26
CA SER A 83 1.32 11.44 2.82
C SER A 83 1.22 12.50 1.72
N GLU A 84 0.86 13.74 2.07
CA GLU A 84 0.78 14.85 1.09
C GLU A 84 2.09 15.03 0.31
N ALA A 85 3.24 14.87 0.97
CA ALA A 85 4.55 14.92 0.34
C ALA A 85 4.74 13.82 -0.74
N GLU A 86 4.19 12.63 -0.52
CA GLU A 86 4.18 11.57 -1.53
C GLU A 86 3.18 11.87 -2.65
N LEU A 87 2.02 12.46 -2.35
CA LEU A 87 1.04 12.87 -3.35
C LEU A 87 1.61 13.90 -4.33
N LEU A 88 2.46 14.81 -3.85
CA LEU A 88 3.15 15.80 -4.68
C LEU A 88 4.05 15.16 -5.76
N ALA A 89 4.55 13.92 -5.56
CA ALA A 89 5.35 13.23 -6.57
C ALA A 89 4.53 12.90 -7.85
N TYR A 90 3.22 12.75 -7.72
CA TYR A 90 2.29 12.46 -8.81
C TYR A 90 1.77 13.72 -9.50
N GLU A 91 1.94 14.90 -8.89
CA GLU A 91 1.51 16.17 -9.47
C GLU A 91 2.20 16.42 -10.82
N GLY A 92 1.43 16.79 -11.82
CA GLY A 92 1.98 17.07 -13.13
C GLY A 92 0.94 17.16 -14.23
N ARG A 93 1.43 17.51 -15.41
CA ARG A 93 0.66 17.43 -16.64
C ARG A 93 1.05 16.17 -17.39
N TYR A 94 0.04 15.45 -17.85
CA TYR A 94 0.20 14.22 -18.59
C TYR A 94 -0.53 14.31 -19.92
N PHE A 95 0.05 13.71 -20.95
CA PHE A 95 -0.47 13.71 -22.30
C PHE A 95 -0.60 12.28 -22.81
N SER A 96 -1.77 11.94 -23.35
CA SER A 96 -1.96 10.71 -24.10
C SER A 96 -1.94 11.01 -25.59
N ALA A 97 -0.98 10.44 -26.30
CA ALA A 97 -0.93 10.50 -27.76
C ALA A 97 -2.05 9.65 -28.40
N GLU A 98 -2.54 8.63 -27.71
CA GLU A 98 -3.57 7.69 -28.22
C GLU A 98 -4.91 8.37 -28.44
N ILE A 99 -5.27 9.29 -27.54
CA ILE A 99 -6.53 10.04 -27.59
C ILE A 99 -6.32 11.56 -27.74
N GLU A 100 -5.07 11.97 -27.98
CA GLU A 100 -4.62 13.36 -28.11
C GLU A 100 -5.18 14.29 -27.01
N ALA A 101 -5.14 13.80 -25.77
CA ALA A 101 -5.75 14.47 -24.62
C ALA A 101 -4.74 14.79 -23.53
N PHE A 102 -4.97 15.89 -22.83
CA PHE A 102 -4.21 16.29 -21.65
C PHE A 102 -5.00 16.03 -20.38
N CYS A 103 -4.29 15.54 -19.37
CA CYS A 103 -4.77 15.41 -18.01
C CYS A 103 -3.83 16.17 -17.07
N ALA A 104 -4.39 16.89 -16.11
CA ALA A 104 -3.62 17.50 -15.03
C ALA A 104 -3.93 16.78 -13.73
N VAL A 105 -2.90 16.37 -13.02
CA VAL A 105 -3.00 15.80 -11.67
C VAL A 105 -2.46 16.85 -10.71
N THR A 106 -3.25 17.21 -9.70
CA THR A 106 -2.94 18.24 -8.70
C THR A 106 -3.26 17.72 -7.31
N VAL A 107 -2.58 18.22 -6.28
CA VAL A 107 -2.95 17.95 -4.89
C VAL A 107 -3.83 19.09 -4.37
N GLU A 108 -5.02 18.78 -3.89
CA GLU A 108 -5.95 19.73 -3.25
C GLU A 108 -6.47 19.13 -1.95
N ASP A 109 -6.34 19.86 -0.83
CA ASP A 109 -6.83 19.45 0.50
C ASP A 109 -6.32 18.06 0.94
N GLY A 110 -5.04 17.78 0.68
CA GLY A 110 -4.44 16.47 1.00
C GLY A 110 -4.93 15.30 0.13
N ALA A 111 -5.60 15.57 -0.98
CA ALA A 111 -6.06 14.54 -1.91
C ALA A 111 -5.59 14.82 -3.35
N LEU A 112 -5.31 13.76 -4.11
CA LEU A 112 -5.05 13.89 -5.54
C LEU A 112 -6.36 14.17 -6.30
N MET A 113 -6.35 15.24 -7.08
CA MET A 113 -7.39 15.64 -8.00
C MET A 113 -6.89 15.45 -9.43
N MET A 114 -7.68 14.79 -10.25
CA MET A 114 -7.41 14.60 -11.67
C MET A 114 -8.38 15.43 -12.49
N LYS A 115 -7.86 16.36 -13.29
CA LYS A 115 -8.65 17.24 -14.17
C LYS A 115 -8.40 16.90 -15.63
N HIS A 116 -9.44 16.41 -16.29
CA HIS A 116 -9.45 16.19 -17.73
C HIS A 116 -10.21 17.32 -18.44
N ARG A 117 -9.75 17.79 -19.61
CA ARG A 117 -10.33 18.99 -20.27
C ARG A 117 -11.84 18.91 -20.52
N ARG A 118 -12.36 17.71 -20.82
CA ARG A 118 -13.78 17.49 -21.17
C ARG A 118 -14.62 16.91 -20.02
N SER A 119 -14.03 16.72 -18.84
CA SER A 119 -14.68 16.05 -17.70
C SER A 119 -14.37 16.81 -16.40
N GLY A 120 -15.21 16.62 -15.37
CA GLY A 120 -15.00 17.29 -14.07
C GLY A 120 -13.68 16.85 -13.39
N PRO A 121 -13.26 17.58 -12.35
CA PRO A 121 -12.19 17.08 -11.48
C PRO A 121 -12.67 15.80 -10.78
N PHE A 122 -11.84 14.76 -10.84
CA PHE A 122 -12.07 13.49 -10.17
C PHE A 122 -11.15 13.41 -8.97
N LYS A 123 -11.71 13.17 -7.78
CA LYS A 123 -10.91 12.82 -6.61
C LYS A 123 -10.35 11.41 -6.81
N LEU A 124 -9.03 11.27 -6.66
CA LEU A 124 -8.32 10.00 -6.67
C LEU A 124 -8.23 9.49 -5.22
N THR A 125 -8.78 8.31 -4.99
CA THR A 125 -8.65 7.58 -3.73
C THR A 125 -7.51 6.58 -3.87
N ALA A 126 -6.52 6.65 -2.97
CA ALA A 126 -5.40 5.71 -2.94
C ALA A 126 -5.89 4.28 -2.62
N GLY A 127 -5.33 3.29 -3.32
CA GLY A 127 -5.56 1.88 -3.10
C GLY A 127 -4.25 1.18 -2.74
N GLU A 128 -3.77 0.33 -3.65
CA GLU A 128 -2.41 -0.21 -3.59
C GLU A 128 -1.39 0.89 -3.94
N ARG A 129 -0.10 0.68 -3.62
CA ARG A 129 0.96 1.65 -3.96
C ARG A 129 0.92 1.97 -5.46
N ASP A 130 0.95 3.27 -5.77
CA ASP A 130 0.85 3.83 -7.13
C ASP A 130 -0.50 3.57 -7.84
N ALA A 131 -1.46 2.90 -7.21
CA ALA A 131 -2.80 2.64 -7.74
C ALA A 131 -3.86 3.51 -7.06
N PHE A 132 -4.70 4.12 -7.88
CA PHE A 132 -5.77 5.02 -7.45
C PHE A 132 -7.08 4.68 -8.14
N SER A 133 -8.19 4.99 -7.48
CA SER A 133 -9.53 4.88 -8.04
C SER A 133 -10.18 6.26 -8.14
N THR A 134 -10.89 6.53 -9.24
CA THR A 134 -11.75 7.73 -9.37
C THR A 134 -13.14 7.53 -8.74
N GLY A 135 -13.36 6.45 -7.98
CA GLY A 135 -14.60 6.09 -7.28
C GLY A 135 -15.20 4.74 -7.71
N THR A 136 -16.25 4.27 -7.01
CA THR A 136 -16.83 2.91 -7.14
C THR A 136 -17.41 2.57 -8.52
N LEU A 137 -17.53 3.54 -9.43
CA LEU A 137 -18.14 3.38 -10.75
C LEU A 137 -17.23 3.85 -11.91
N LEU A 138 -16.17 4.58 -11.60
CA LEU A 138 -15.36 5.31 -12.56
C LEU A 138 -13.91 4.90 -12.33
N GLY A 139 -13.30 4.34 -13.38
CA GLY A 139 -11.86 4.17 -13.64
C GLY A 139 -10.84 3.89 -12.52
N GLN A 140 -9.91 3.00 -12.82
CA GLN A 140 -8.63 2.86 -12.13
C GLN A 140 -7.57 3.72 -12.83
N VAL A 141 -6.65 4.24 -12.02
CA VAL A 141 -5.49 5.02 -12.45
C VAL A 141 -4.26 4.42 -11.81
N GLU A 142 -3.33 3.92 -12.62
CA GLU A 142 -2.10 3.29 -12.17
C GLU A 142 -0.90 4.11 -12.62
N PHE A 143 -0.15 4.66 -11.68
CA PHE A 143 1.04 5.45 -11.98
C PHE A 143 2.24 4.55 -12.23
N VAL A 144 3.07 4.97 -13.18
CA VAL A 144 4.30 4.27 -13.57
C VAL A 144 5.48 5.14 -13.19
N ARG A 145 6.40 4.54 -12.45
CA ARG A 145 7.68 5.15 -12.08
C ARG A 145 8.81 4.61 -12.95
N ASP A 146 9.83 5.45 -13.16
CA ASP A 146 11.07 5.02 -13.78
C ASP A 146 11.99 4.30 -12.77
N ARG A 147 13.18 3.85 -13.21
CA ARG A 147 14.18 3.19 -12.35
C ARG A 147 14.70 4.09 -11.21
N GLY A 148 14.66 5.41 -11.39
CA GLY A 148 14.97 6.41 -10.38
C GLY A 148 13.82 6.72 -9.42
N GLY A 149 12.67 6.06 -9.56
CA GLY A 149 11.51 6.25 -8.68
C GLY A 149 10.64 7.46 -9.01
N SER A 150 10.90 8.17 -10.12
CA SER A 150 10.09 9.32 -10.53
C SER A 150 8.87 8.86 -11.32
N VAL A 151 7.70 9.41 -11.02
CA VAL A 151 6.48 9.16 -11.79
C VAL A 151 6.65 9.74 -13.19
N VAL A 152 6.57 8.90 -14.22
CA VAL A 152 6.78 9.27 -15.63
C VAL A 152 5.56 9.07 -16.50
N ALA A 153 4.58 8.28 -16.05
CA ALA A 153 3.34 8.06 -16.77
C ALA A 153 2.24 7.59 -15.81
N PHE A 154 1.01 7.51 -16.30
CA PHE A 154 -0.03 6.69 -15.70
C PHE A 154 -0.86 6.00 -16.78
N TYR A 155 -1.52 4.91 -16.40
CA TYR A 155 -2.55 4.25 -17.19
C TYR A 155 -3.91 4.56 -16.59
N ALA A 156 -4.88 4.91 -17.43
CA ALA A 156 -6.27 5.07 -17.04
C ALA A 156 -7.12 4.06 -17.78
N GLY A 157 -7.85 3.25 -17.01
CA GLY A 157 -8.74 2.22 -17.53
C GLY A 157 -10.02 2.17 -16.70
N ASN A 158 -11.12 1.72 -17.29
CA ASN A 158 -12.22 1.17 -16.52
C ASN A 158 -12.20 -0.34 -16.80
N GLY A 159 -12.58 -1.22 -15.86
CA GLY A 159 -12.46 -2.69 -16.02
C GLY A 159 -13.17 -3.33 -17.23
N ARG A 160 -13.66 -2.53 -18.19
CA ARG A 160 -14.21 -2.93 -19.50
C ARG A 160 -13.44 -2.35 -20.71
N THR A 161 -12.49 -1.42 -20.53
CA THR A 161 -11.82 -0.70 -21.63
C THR A 161 -10.30 -0.59 -21.44
N ARG A 162 -9.58 -0.67 -22.56
CA ARG A 162 -8.11 -0.62 -22.75
C ARG A 162 -7.43 0.47 -21.92
N ASP A 163 -6.34 0.10 -21.25
CA ASP A 163 -5.42 0.97 -20.50
C ASP A 163 -4.86 2.09 -21.37
N VAL A 164 -5.47 3.28 -21.31
CA VAL A 164 -4.99 4.46 -22.03
C VAL A 164 -3.78 5.01 -21.29
N ARG A 165 -2.64 5.12 -21.98
CA ARG A 165 -1.41 5.63 -21.39
C ARG A 165 -1.36 7.15 -21.48
N PHE A 166 -0.96 7.79 -20.40
CA PHE A 166 -0.67 9.21 -20.32
C PHE A 166 0.76 9.41 -19.83
N GLU A 167 1.58 10.08 -20.62
CA GLU A 167 3.00 10.33 -20.31
C GLU A 167 3.17 11.72 -19.69
N ARG A 168 4.00 11.81 -18.64
CA ARG A 168 4.31 13.06 -17.96
C ARG A 168 5.05 14.00 -18.91
N ARG A 169 4.66 15.27 -18.92
CA ARG A 169 5.15 16.33 -19.79
C ARG A 169 5.81 17.47 -19.01
#